data_AF-A0A3G1B030-F1
#
_entry.id   AF-A0A3G1B030-F1
#
_cell.length_a   1.000
_cell.length_b   1.000
_cell.length_c   1.000
_cell.angle_alpha   90.00
_cell.angle_beta   90.00
_cell.angle_gamma   90.00
#
_symmetry.space_group_name_H-M   'P 1'
#
loop_
_entity.id
_entity.type
_entity.pdbx_description
1 polymer ?
#
loop_
_entity_poly.entity_id
_entity_poly.type
_entity_poly.pdbx_seq_one_letter_code
_entity_poly.pdbx_strand_id
1 'polypeptide(L)'
;MTYLEQKAGKKQSEFEMLLSSNLSMDDIESDNYPLAKIFDQKVNHAVNDVVSTILTQNYNKDPQVTLQNISSKIPSTILVKYARAGKNYVSIEHTMGNLGNLFFSGIMEKAMQDRPENHHTVAQQNKICFIFRQ
;
A
#
# COMPACT_ATOMS: atom_id res chain seq x y z
N MET A 1 -34.46 10.78 -48.96
CA MET A 1 -33.34 11.44 -48.25
C MET A 1 -33.51 11.14 -46.78
N THR A 2 -32.76 10.17 -46.26
CA THR A 2 -32.87 9.71 -44.88
C THR A 2 -31.51 9.91 -44.24
N TYR A 3 -31.43 10.81 -43.27
CA TYR A 3 -30.22 11.09 -42.51
C TYR A 3 -29.93 9.91 -41.57
N LEU A 4 -28.82 9.21 -41.80
CA LEU A 4 -28.25 8.26 -40.85
C LEU A 4 -27.40 9.07 -39.86
N GLU A 5 -27.96 9.37 -38.70
CA GLU A 5 -27.17 9.84 -37.55
C GLU A 5 -26.27 8.69 -37.08
N GLN A 6 -24.98 8.79 -37.40
CA GLN A 6 -23.95 8.01 -36.72
C GLN A 6 -23.88 8.50 -35.26
N LYS A 7 -24.59 7.80 -34.36
CA LYS A 7 -24.35 7.91 -32.92
C LYS A 7 -22.91 7.46 -32.64
N ALA A 8 -21.99 8.42 -32.59
CA ALA A 8 -20.68 8.22 -32.01
C ALA A 8 -20.88 7.74 -30.57
N GLY A 9 -20.55 6.47 -30.30
CA GLY A 9 -20.58 5.93 -28.95
C GLY A 9 -19.74 6.83 -28.05
N LYS A 10 -20.37 7.40 -27.01
CA LYS A 10 -19.69 8.21 -26.00
C LYS A 10 -18.53 7.35 -25.45
N LYS A 11 -17.29 7.76 -25.70
CA LYS A 11 -16.13 7.15 -25.03
C LYS A 11 -16.35 7.35 -23.54
N GLN A 12 -16.50 6.25 -22.81
CA GLN A 12 -16.61 6.31 -21.36
C GLN A 12 -15.36 7.01 -20.82
N SER A 13 -15.56 8.02 -19.97
CA SER A 13 -14.46 8.63 -19.24
C SER A 13 -13.87 7.61 -18.26
N GLU A 14 -12.60 7.78 -17.88
CA GLU A 14 -11.96 6.96 -16.85
C GLU A 14 -12.79 6.93 -15.56
N PHE A 15 -13.50 8.02 -15.26
CA PHE A 15 -14.44 8.13 -14.15
C PHE A 15 -15.68 7.22 -14.32
N GLU A 16 -16.26 7.15 -15.53
CA GLU A 16 -17.40 6.29 -15.83
C GLU A 16 -17.01 4.80 -15.82
N MET A 17 -15.78 4.46 -16.23
CA MET A 17 -15.24 3.10 -16.14
C MET A 17 -15.02 2.64 -14.69
N LEU A 18 -14.73 3.57 -13.77
CA LEU A 18 -14.59 3.27 -12.34
C LEU A 18 -15.92 2.87 -11.69
N LEU A 19 -17.04 3.36 -12.20
CA LEU A 19 -18.38 3.08 -11.66
C LEU A 19 -18.97 1.77 -12.21
N SER A 20 -18.64 1.41 -13.46
CA SER A 20 -19.23 0.25 -14.14
C SER A 20 -18.81 -1.13 -13.61
N SER A 21 -17.90 -1.21 -12.62
CA SER A 21 -17.37 -2.48 -12.13
C SER A 21 -18.09 -3.08 -10.92
N ASN A 22 -19.11 -2.42 -10.36
CA ASN A 22 -20.16 -3.00 -9.47
C ASN A 22 -21.01 -1.91 -8.74
N LEU A 23 -20.98 -0.65 -9.19
CA LEU A 23 -21.71 0.44 -8.53
C LEU A 23 -22.84 0.91 -9.43
N SER A 24 -24.09 0.79 -8.97
CA SER A 24 -25.20 1.49 -9.61
C SER A 24 -24.99 3.00 -9.43
N MET A 25 -25.40 3.81 -10.41
CA MET A 25 -25.43 5.28 -10.21
C MET A 25 -26.33 5.66 -9.03
N ASP A 26 -27.32 4.81 -8.71
CA ASP A 26 -28.20 4.95 -7.56
C ASP A 26 -27.45 4.79 -6.21
N ASP A 27 -26.29 4.12 -6.20
CA ASP A 27 -25.47 3.96 -5.00
C ASP A 27 -24.64 5.21 -4.67
N ILE A 28 -24.42 6.09 -5.67
CA ILE A 28 -23.64 7.33 -5.56
C ILE A 28 -24.47 8.47 -4.96
N GLU A 29 -25.79 8.43 -5.14
CA GLU A 29 -26.73 9.34 -4.48
C GLU A 29 -26.98 8.97 -3.00
N SER A 30 -26.50 7.81 -2.55
CA SER A 30 -26.47 7.51 -1.13
C SER A 30 -25.20 8.12 -0.50
N ASP A 31 -25.39 9.01 0.47
CA ASP A 31 -24.34 9.51 1.38
C ASP A 31 -23.64 8.38 2.19
N ASN A 32 -23.98 7.11 1.93
CA ASN A 32 -23.56 5.94 2.67
C ASN A 32 -22.32 5.21 2.11
N TYR A 33 -21.77 5.63 0.96
CA TYR A 33 -20.46 5.16 0.50
C TYR A 33 -19.38 6.24 0.63
N PRO A 34 -18.53 6.18 1.66
CA PRO A 34 -17.60 7.25 1.94
C PRO A 34 -16.48 7.21 0.90
N LEU A 35 -16.33 8.29 0.13
CA LEU A 35 -15.19 8.52 -0.78
C LEU A 35 -13.84 8.17 -0.12
N ALA A 36 -13.73 8.36 1.20
CA ALA A 36 -12.59 7.93 2.01
C ALA A 36 -12.26 6.43 1.84
N LYS A 37 -13.25 5.54 1.84
CA LYS A 37 -13.03 4.10 1.67
C LYS A 37 -12.55 3.74 0.28
N ILE A 38 -13.08 4.40 -0.76
CA ILE A 38 -12.63 4.19 -2.15
C ILE A 38 -11.20 4.70 -2.32
N PHE A 39 -10.91 5.86 -1.76
CA PHE A 39 -9.57 6.44 -1.75
C PHE A 39 -8.57 5.51 -1.04
N ASP A 40 -8.90 5.03 0.16
CA ASP A 40 -8.07 4.09 0.92
C ASP A 40 -7.83 2.80 0.13
N GLN A 41 -8.86 2.25 -0.52
CA GLN A 41 -8.73 1.06 -1.37
C GLN A 41 -7.77 1.29 -2.55
N LYS A 42 -7.87 2.43 -3.23
CA LYS A 42 -6.99 2.76 -4.37
C LYS A 42 -5.56 3.02 -3.94
N VAL A 43 -5.38 3.73 -2.83
CA VAL A 43 -4.05 3.94 -2.22
C VAL A 43 -3.43 2.60 -1.83
N ASN A 44 -4.18 1.72 -1.17
CA ASN A 44 -3.72 0.39 -0.80
C ASN A 44 -3.36 -0.45 -2.03
N HIS A 45 -4.17 -0.41 -3.09
CA HIS A 45 -3.89 -1.12 -4.34
C HIS A 45 -2.60 -0.63 -4.99
N ALA A 46 -2.45 0.69 -5.16
CA ALA A 46 -1.27 1.28 -5.79
C ALA A 46 0.00 0.97 -5.01
N VAL A 47 -0.04 1.06 -3.67
CA VAL A 47 1.10 0.67 -2.83
C VAL A 47 1.37 -0.82 -2.96
N ASN A 48 0.33 -1.67 -2.94
CA ASN A 48 0.50 -3.12 -3.06
C ASN A 48 1.19 -3.55 -4.35
N ASP A 49 0.94 -2.88 -5.47
CA ASP A 49 1.57 -3.17 -6.76
C ASP A 49 3.08 -2.87 -6.73
N VAL A 50 3.44 -1.71 -6.17
CA VAL A 50 4.84 -1.31 -6.00
C VAL A 50 5.55 -2.27 -5.05
N VAL A 51 4.92 -2.61 -3.91
CA VAL A 51 5.47 -3.57 -2.95
C VAL A 51 5.68 -4.93 -3.59
N SER A 52 4.70 -5.47 -4.33
CA SER A 52 4.83 -6.74 -5.03
C SER A 52 6.06 -6.73 -5.94
N THR A 53 6.21 -5.66 -6.74
CA THR A 53 7.33 -5.52 -7.67
C THR A 53 8.68 -5.52 -6.95
N ILE A 54 8.78 -4.78 -5.83
CA ILE A 54 10.00 -4.72 -5.02
C ILE A 54 10.33 -6.08 -4.41
N LEU A 55 9.32 -6.81 -3.92
CA LEU A 55 9.52 -8.14 -3.34
C LEU A 55 9.90 -9.18 -4.39
N THR A 56 9.34 -9.12 -5.59
CA THR A 56 9.78 -9.95 -6.72
C THR A 56 11.26 -9.70 -7.05
N GLN A 57 11.71 -8.45 -7.02
CA GLN A 57 13.13 -8.09 -7.23
C GLN A 57 14.05 -8.50 -6.07
N ASN A 58 13.48 -8.81 -4.90
CA ASN A 58 14.21 -9.22 -3.69
C ASN A 58 13.82 -10.63 -3.23
N TYR A 59 13.36 -11.47 -4.16
CA TYR A 59 12.91 -12.82 -3.88
C TYR A 59 13.95 -13.62 -3.10
N ASN A 60 13.52 -14.39 -2.10
CA ASN A 60 14.34 -15.17 -1.15
C ASN A 60 15.29 -14.37 -0.24
N LYS A 61 15.24 -13.03 -0.21
CA LYS A 61 16.02 -12.26 0.77
C LYS A 61 15.28 -12.18 2.10
N ASP A 62 16.07 -12.18 3.18
CA ASP A 62 15.55 -11.92 4.51
C ASP A 62 14.79 -10.57 4.55
N PRO A 63 13.59 -10.50 5.13
CA PRO A 63 12.78 -9.28 5.14
C PRO A 63 13.50 -8.07 5.77
N GLN A 64 14.36 -8.28 6.77
CA GLN A 64 15.14 -7.20 7.38
C GLN A 64 16.25 -6.68 6.45
N VAL A 65 16.78 -7.54 5.57
CA VAL A 65 17.73 -7.15 4.52
C VAL A 65 17.01 -6.36 3.43
N THR A 66 15.81 -6.79 3.04
CA THR A 66 14.96 -6.08 2.07
C THR A 66 14.60 -4.68 2.58
N LEU A 67 14.14 -4.55 3.83
CA LEU A 67 13.87 -3.24 4.45
C LEU A 67 15.11 -2.35 4.50
N GLN A 68 16.29 -2.91 4.80
CA GLN A 68 17.55 -2.16 4.80
C GLN A 68 17.91 -1.62 3.40
N ASN A 69 17.77 -2.46 2.37
CA ASN A 69 18.06 -2.07 0.99
C ASN A 69 17.08 -1.04 0.42
N ILE A 70 15.83 -1.08 0.85
CA ILE A 70 14.81 -0.11 0.42
C ILE A 70 15.03 1.21 1.15
N SER A 71 15.24 1.15 2.47
CA SER A 71 15.46 2.35 3.29
C SER A 71 16.71 3.12 2.84
N SER A 72 17.78 2.44 2.43
CA SER A 72 19.00 3.11 1.94
C SER A 72 18.81 3.82 0.59
N LYS A 73 17.79 3.47 -0.17
CA LYS A 73 17.47 4.09 -1.47
C LYS A 73 16.51 5.28 -1.35
N ILE A 74 15.86 5.45 -0.21
CA ILE A 74 14.91 6.53 0.03
C ILE A 74 15.61 7.56 0.94
N PRO A 75 16.04 8.71 0.42
CA PRO A 75 16.90 9.65 1.15
C PRO A 75 16.31 10.16 2.46
N SER A 76 14.98 10.26 2.55
CA SER A 76 14.28 10.71 3.75
C SER A 76 14.25 9.67 4.87
N THR A 77 14.79 8.47 4.67
CA THR A 77 14.58 7.32 5.55
C THR A 77 15.76 7.09 6.48
N ILE A 78 15.48 6.92 7.76
CA ILE A 78 16.45 6.51 8.78
C ILE A 78 16.00 5.15 9.32
N LEU A 79 16.85 4.14 9.14
CA LEU A 79 16.60 2.80 9.65
C LEU A 79 17.46 2.53 10.89
N VAL A 80 16.83 2.11 11.97
CA VAL A 80 17.46 1.79 13.27
C VAL A 80 17.13 0.35 13.64
N LYS A 81 18.15 -0.47 13.91
CA LYS A 81 18.01 -1.84 14.41
C LYS A 81 18.53 -1.91 15.84
N TYR A 82 17.76 -2.45 16.77
CA TYR A 82 18.19 -2.65 18.16
C TYR A 82 17.50 -3.84 18.80
N ALA A 83 18.09 -4.41 19.85
CA ALA A 83 17.50 -5.51 20.61
C ALA A 83 17.21 -5.06 22.05
N ARG A 84 16.04 -5.43 22.59
CA ARG A 84 15.65 -5.12 23.97
C ARG A 84 14.71 -6.19 24.51
N ALA A 85 14.95 -6.65 25.75
CA ALA A 85 14.07 -7.61 26.45
C ALA A 85 13.73 -8.88 25.63
N GLY A 86 14.74 -9.48 24.97
CA GLY A 86 14.55 -10.69 24.16
C GLY A 86 13.78 -10.49 22.84
N LYS A 87 13.64 -9.24 22.39
CA LYS A 87 12.99 -8.88 21.12
C LYS A 87 13.93 -8.09 20.23
N ASN A 88 13.81 -8.30 18.92
CA ASN A 88 14.53 -7.50 17.93
C ASN A 88 13.59 -6.44 17.37
N TYR A 89 14.08 -5.21 17.27
CA TYR A 89 13.33 -4.05 16.81
C TYR A 89 13.98 -3.52 15.53
N VAL A 90 13.15 -3.27 14.52
CA VAL A 90 13.53 -2.56 13.30
C VAL A 90 12.62 -1.35 13.20
N SER A 91 13.17 -0.16 13.41
CA SER A 91 12.45 1.10 13.30
C SER A 91 12.85 1.82 12.03
N ILE A 92 11.89 2.42 11.35
CA ILE A 92 12.06 3.19 10.13
C ILE A 92 11.39 4.54 10.35
N GLU A 93 12.16 5.62 10.30
CA GLU A 93 11.68 7.00 10.31
C GLU A 93 11.75 7.57 8.90
N HIS A 94 10.75 8.34 8.46
CA HIS A 94 10.67 8.88 7.10
C HIS A 94 9.83 10.16 7.01
N THR A 95 9.92 10.94 5.94
CA THR A 95 9.11 12.17 5.76
C THR A 95 7.90 12.01 4.83
N MET A 96 7.51 10.77 4.49
CA MET A 96 6.47 10.45 3.50
C MET A 96 5.03 10.44 4.03
N GLY A 97 4.79 10.85 5.27
CA GLY A 97 3.46 10.84 5.89
C GLY A 97 2.89 9.42 6.03
N ASN A 98 1.56 9.32 6.10
CA ASN A 98 0.87 8.03 6.28
C ASN A 98 1.15 7.02 5.16
N LEU A 99 1.42 7.51 3.94
CA LEU A 99 1.76 6.66 2.80
C LEU A 99 3.08 5.91 3.01
N GLY A 100 4.06 6.54 3.67
CA GLY A 100 5.32 5.87 4.01
C GLY A 100 5.10 4.69 4.95
N ASN A 101 4.30 4.90 6.01
CA ASN A 101 3.96 3.82 6.94
C ASN A 101 3.26 2.68 6.21
N LEU A 102 2.29 3.00 5.35
CA LEU A 102 1.55 2.02 4.56
C LEU A 102 2.45 1.21 3.63
N PHE A 103 3.40 1.89 2.97
CA PHE A 103 4.40 1.26 2.12
C PHE A 103 5.29 0.28 2.86
N PHE A 104 5.89 0.70 3.98
CA PHE A 104 6.77 -0.17 4.76
C PHE A 104 6.01 -1.31 5.44
N SER A 105 4.78 -1.06 5.95
CA SER A 105 3.88 -2.12 6.43
C SER A 105 3.62 -3.14 5.34
N GLY A 106 3.23 -2.70 4.14
CA GLY A 106 2.93 -3.60 3.03
C GLY A 106 4.12 -4.47 2.63
N ILE A 107 5.34 -3.92 2.60
CA ILE A 107 6.57 -4.70 2.37
C ILE A 107 6.69 -5.80 3.41
N MET A 108 6.54 -5.44 4.68
CA MET A 108 6.76 -6.35 5.78
C MET A 108 5.70 -7.45 5.85
N GLU A 109 4.42 -7.08 5.70
CA GLU A 109 3.28 -8.01 5.70
C GLU A 109 3.39 -9.03 4.56
N LYS A 110 3.72 -8.59 3.35
CA LYS A 110 3.92 -9.51 2.22
C LYS A 110 5.18 -10.36 2.36
N ALA A 111 6.27 -9.79 2.88
CA ALA A 111 7.50 -10.55 3.10
C ALA A 111 7.37 -11.61 4.21
N MET A 112 6.44 -11.42 5.16
CA MET A 112 6.11 -12.36 6.23
C MET A 112 4.76 -13.05 6.06
N GLN A 113 4.19 -13.08 4.85
CA GLN A 113 2.85 -13.66 4.63
C GLN A 113 2.74 -15.12 5.11
N ASP A 114 3.85 -15.88 5.06
CA ASP A 114 3.90 -17.28 5.49
C ASP A 114 4.10 -17.43 7.01
N ARG A 115 4.41 -16.34 7.71
CA ARG A 115 4.72 -16.30 9.15
C ARG A 115 4.23 -14.99 9.81
N PRO A 116 2.93 -14.66 9.71
CA PRO A 116 2.40 -13.38 10.19
C PRO A 116 2.59 -13.20 11.72
N GLU A 117 2.51 -14.30 12.47
CA GLU A 117 2.67 -14.38 13.93
C GLU A 117 4.04 -13.89 14.46
N ASN A 118 5.06 -13.82 13.59
CA ASN A 118 6.45 -13.64 13.99
C ASN A 118 6.87 -12.19 14.17
N HIS A 119 5.97 -11.24 13.91
CA HIS A 119 6.26 -9.83 14.09
C HIS A 119 5.04 -9.05 14.57
N HIS A 120 5.30 -7.92 15.23
CA HIS A 120 4.30 -6.94 15.61
C HIS A 120 4.69 -5.58 15.03
N THR A 121 3.73 -4.90 14.39
CA THR A 121 3.95 -3.61 13.74
C THR A 121 3.31 -2.49 14.55
N VAL A 122 4.11 -1.47 14.87
CA VAL A 122 3.67 -0.25 15.56
C VAL A 122 3.93 0.93 14.64
N ALA A 123 2.86 1.64 14.24
CA ALA A 123 2.96 2.83 13.41
C ALA A 123 2.71 4.11 14.23
N GLN A 124 3.51 5.13 13.96
CA GLN A 124 3.41 6.49 14.48
C GLN A 124 3.54 7.47 13.30
N GLN A 125 3.29 8.76 13.51
CA GLN A 125 3.47 9.74 12.44
C GLN A 125 4.92 9.69 11.93
N ASN A 126 5.10 9.46 10.62
CA ASN A 126 6.42 9.45 9.98
C ASN A 126 7.39 8.39 10.53
N LYS A 127 6.87 7.35 11.20
CA LYS A 127 7.68 6.33 11.84
C LYS A 127 6.92 5.01 11.95
N ILE A 128 7.60 3.92 11.61
CA ILE A 128 7.08 2.56 11.75
C ILE A 128 8.11 1.67 12.42
N CYS A 129 7.67 0.81 13.32
CA CYS A 129 8.54 -0.13 14.02
C CYS A 129 8.00 -1.55 13.94
N PHE A 130 8.87 -2.47 13.55
CA PHE A 130 8.62 -3.90 13.51
C PHE A 130 9.34 -4.58 14.66
N ILE A 131 8.59 -5.32 15.46
CA ILE A 131 9.06 -6.01 16.65
C ILE A 131 9.00 -7.51 16.40
N PHE A 132 10.15 -8.16 16.41
CA PHE A 132 10.30 -9.60 16.19
C PHE A 132 10.56 -10.30 17.52
N ARG A 133 9.93 -11.45 17.72
CA ARG A 133 10.29 -12.37 18.81
C ARG A 133 11.55 -13.13 18.39
N GLN A 134 12.50 -13.28 19.32
CA GLN A 134 13.65 -14.18 19.15
C GLN A 134 13.20 -15.63 19.23
#